data_AF-A0A953AYF2-F1
#
_entry.id   AF-A0A953AYF2-F1
#
_cell.length_a   1.000
_cell.length_b   1.000
_cell.length_c   1.000
_cell.angle_alpha   90.00
_cell.angle_beta   90.00
_cell.angle_gamma   90.00
#
_symmetry.space_group_name_H-M   'P 1'
#
loop_
_entity.id
_entity.type
_entity.pdbx_description
1 polymer ?
#
loop_
_entity_poly.entity_id
_entity_poly.type
_entity_poly.pdbx_seq_one_letter_code
_entity_poly.pdbx_strand_id
1 'polypeptide(L)' 'PAPRHRTLHALREEWIAPHERRYLSELLDATGGDISAAARRAGVNRVTLYRLMRKHGLRLKKRAE' A
#
# COMPACT_ATOMS: atom_id res chain seq x y z
N PRO A 1 33.88 8.00 2.79
CA PRO A 1 33.10 7.53 3.96
C PRO A 1 31.59 7.48 3.64
N ALA A 2 30.97 6.30 3.75
CA ALA A 2 29.52 6.19 3.64
C ALA A 2 28.84 7.04 4.74
N PRO A 3 27.63 7.60 4.49
CA PRO A 3 26.93 8.36 5.51
C PRO A 3 26.73 7.51 6.76
N ARG A 4 27.14 8.05 7.92
CA ARG A 4 27.03 7.39 9.23
C ARG A 4 25.57 7.22 9.70
N HIS A 5 24.63 7.82 8.97
CA HIS A 5 23.21 7.85 9.29
C HIS A 5 22.41 7.43 8.06
N ARG A 6 21.30 6.72 8.27
CA ARG A 6 20.31 6.46 7.21
C ARG A 6 19.80 7.80 6.67
N THR A 7 19.51 7.87 5.36
CA THR A 7 18.93 9.07 4.76
C THR A 7 17.51 9.30 5.29
N LEU A 8 17.04 10.56 5.29
CA LEU A 8 15.66 10.88 5.66
C LEU A 8 14.64 10.09 4.82
N HIS A 9 14.95 9.85 3.55
CA HIS A 9 14.13 9.02 2.67
C HIS A 9 14.02 7.58 3.18
N ALA A 10 15.16 6.94 3.52
CA ALA A 10 15.15 5.57 4.04
C ALA A 10 14.38 5.46 5.37
N LEU A 11 14.58 6.42 6.28
CA LEU A 11 13.86 6.46 7.56
C LEU A 11 12.35 6.63 7.37
N ARG A 12 11.93 7.51 6.44
CA ARG A 12 10.51 7.69 6.11
C ARG A 12 9.91 6.44 5.49
N GLU A 13 10.59 5.83 4.54
CA GLU A 13 10.11 4.60 3.90
C GLU A 13 9.94 3.46 4.90
N GLU A 14 10.90 3.26 5.80
CA GLU A 14 10.82 2.25 6.86
C GLU A 14 9.67 2.50 7.83
N TRP A 15 9.41 3.77 8.17
CA TRP A 15 8.32 4.13 9.06
C TRP A 15 6.95 4.03 8.38
N ILE A 16 6.82 4.49 7.14
CA ILE A 16 5.55 4.54 6.40
C ILE A 16 5.13 3.16 5.91
N ALA A 17 6.07 2.34 5.42
CA ALA A 17 5.75 1.07 4.77
C ALA A 17 4.81 0.13 5.56
N PRO A 18 5.02 -0.15 6.86
CA PRO A 18 4.12 -1.02 7.61
C PRO A 18 2.71 -0.42 7.76
N HIS A 19 2.61 0.90 7.92
CA HIS A 19 1.34 1.60 8.05
C HIS A 19 0.57 1.60 6.72
N GLU A 20 1.27 1.88 5.61
CA GLU A 20 0.70 1.87 4.26
C GLU A 20 0.21 0.47 3.87
N ARG A 21 0.99 -0.59 4.17
CA ARG A 21 0.57 -1.97 3.97
C ARG A 21 -0.69 -2.32 4.77
N ARG A 22 -0.75 -1.95 6.05
CA ARG A 22 -1.91 -2.21 6.91
C ARG A 22 -3.16 -1.51 6.38
N TYR A 23 -3.05 -0.22 6.08
CA TYR A 23 -4.14 0.57 5.52
C TYR A 23 -4.68 -0.04 4.23
N LEU A 24 -3.81 -0.42 3.29
CA LEU A 24 -4.23 -1.02 2.04
C LEU A 24 -4.89 -2.39 2.23
N SER A 25 -4.42 -3.20 3.18
CA SER A 25 -5.07 -4.49 3.50
C SER A 25 -6.49 -4.28 4.03
N GLU A 26 -6.63 -3.43 5.04
CA GLU A 26 -7.94 -3.12 5.65
C GLU A 26 -8.89 -2.48 4.63
N LEU A 27 -8.37 -1.63 3.75
CA LEU A 27 -9.12 -1.02 2.65
C LEU A 27 -9.64 -2.06 1.66
N LEU A 28 -8.79 -3.00 1.24
CA LEU A 28 -9.18 -4.07 0.30
C LEU A 28 -10.21 -5.02 0.93
N ASP A 29 -10.05 -5.35 2.21
CA ASP A 29 -11.00 -6.18 2.94
C ASP A 29 -12.35 -5.47 3.06
N ALA A 30 -12.34 -4.18 3.40
CA ALA A 30 -13.56 -3.36 3.53
C ALA A 30 -14.30 -3.13 2.20
N THR A 31 -13.60 -3.20 1.06
CA THR A 31 -14.23 -3.10 -0.28
C THR A 31 -14.45 -4.45 -0.94
N GLY A 32 -14.17 -5.57 -0.25
CA GLY A 32 -14.29 -6.92 -0.81
C GLY A 32 -13.40 -7.15 -2.03
N GLY A 33 -12.29 -6.42 -2.14
CA GLY A 33 -11.37 -6.48 -3.28
C GLY A 33 -11.75 -5.61 -4.47
N ASP A 34 -12.82 -4.79 -4.39
CA ASP A 34 -13.13 -3.81 -5.44
C ASP A 34 -12.07 -2.70 -5.44
N ILE A 35 -11.20 -2.75 -6.45
CA ILE A 35 -10.12 -1.80 -6.70
C ILE A 35 -10.64 -0.39 -6.99
N SER A 36 -11.76 -0.26 -7.72
CA SER A 36 -12.32 1.05 -8.06
C SER A 36 -12.88 1.73 -6.82
N ALA A 37 -13.62 0.97 -6.00
CA ALA A 37 -14.13 1.45 -4.72
C ALA A 37 -12.99 1.78 -3.75
N ALA A 38 -11.96 0.93 -3.66
CA ALA A 38 -10.79 1.16 -2.82
C ALA A 38 -10.03 2.42 -3.24
N ALA A 39 -9.76 2.58 -4.54
CA ALA A 39 -9.07 3.75 -5.07
C ALA A 39 -9.84 5.05 -4.76
N ARG A 40 -11.16 5.05 -4.99
CA ARG A 40 -12.03 6.18 -4.67
C ARG A 40 -12.01 6.51 -3.17
N ARG A 41 -12.09 5.50 -2.30
CA ARG A 41 -12.06 5.68 -0.84
C ARG A 41 -10.69 6.15 -0.34
N ALA A 42 -9.61 5.76 -1.00
CA ALA A 42 -8.25 6.24 -0.73
C ALA A 42 -7.94 7.60 -1.39
N GLY A 43 -8.86 8.16 -2.19
CA GLY A 43 -8.63 9.43 -2.88
C GLY A 43 -7.56 9.38 -3.97
N VAL A 44 -7.29 8.19 -4.53
CA VAL A 44 -6.27 7.98 -5.57
C VAL A 44 -6.89 7.35 -6.81
N ASN A 45 -6.18 7.39 -7.93
CA ASN A 45 -6.57 6.63 -9.11
C ASN A 45 -6.20 5.14 -8.96
N ARG A 46 -6.79 4.28 -9.81
CA ARG A 46 -6.57 2.83 -9.78
C ARG A 46 -5.11 2.44 -10.01
N VAL A 47 -4.40 3.17 -10.88
CA VAL A 47 -2.98 2.90 -11.20
C VAL A 47 -2.09 3.14 -9.98
N THR A 48 -2.33 4.23 -9.25
CA THR A 48 -1.65 4.52 -7.99
C THR A 48 -1.93 3.44 -6.96
N LEU A 49 -3.20 3.03 -6.81
CA LEU A 49 -3.53 1.94 -5.89
C LEU A 49 -2.79 0.64 -6.25
N TYR A 50 -2.75 0.25 -7.53
CA TYR A 50 -1.98 -0.92 -7.98
C TYR A 50 -0.48 -0.78 -7.69
N ARG A 51 0.11 0.41 -7.88
CA ARG A 51 1.52 0.65 -7.56
C ARG A 51 1.79 0.47 -6.07
N LEU A 52 0.92 1.02 -5.22
CA LEU A 52 1.03 0.89 -3.76
C LEU A 52 0.87 -0.57 -3.31
N MET A 53 -0.11 -1.29 -3.87
CA MET A 53 -0.28 -2.72 -3.60
C MET A 53 0.95 -3.53 -4.00
N ARG A 54 1.51 -3.28 -5.20
CA ARG A 54 2.74 -3.97 -5.64
C ARG A 54 3.95 -3.61 -4.77
N LYS A 55 4.10 -2.35 -4.35
CA LYS A 55 5.15 -1.90 -3.44
C LYS A 55 5.13 -2.69 -2.12
N HIS A 56 3.94 -3.00 -1.61
CA HIS A 56 3.74 -3.71 -0.34
C HIS A 56 3.47 -5.21 -0.46
N GLY A 57 3.61 -5.78 -1.67
CA GLY A 57 3.39 -7.20 -1.90
C GLY A 57 1.95 -7.68 -1.68
N LEU A 58 0.97 -6.76 -1.72
CA LEU A 58 -0.44 -7.08 -1.55
C LEU A 58 -1.00 -7.62 -2.87
N ARG A 59 -1.53 -8.84 -2.82
CA ARG A 59 -2.27 -9.46 -3.93
C ARG A 59 -3.75 -9.42 -3.63
N LEU A 60 -4.55 -9.25 -4.67
CA LEU A 60 -5.98 -9.51 -4.61
C LEU A 60 -6.16 -10.97 -4.17
N LYS A 61 -6.64 -11.21 -2.95
CA LYS A 61 -7.24 -12.50 -2.63
C LYS A 61 -8.52 -12.55 -3.46
N LYS A 62 -8.49 -13.30 -4.57
CA LYS A 62 -9.74 -13.78 -5.17
C LYS A 62 -10.50 -14.45 -4.03
N ARG A 63 -11.76 -14.08 -3.80
CA ARG A 63 -12.63 -14.88 -2.94
C ARG A 63 -12.54 -16.31 -3.45
N ALA A 64 -12.14 -17.24 -2.58
CA ALA A 64 -12.49 -18.63 -2.78
C ALA A 64 -14.00 -18.69 -2.69
N GLU A 65 -14.59 -19.35 -3.68
CA GLU A 65 -16.01 -19.60 -3.88
C GLU A 65 -16.69 -20.15 -2.62
#